data_AF-A0A9P9NAR5-F1
#
_entry.id   AF-A0A9P9NAR5-F1
#
_cell.length_a   1.000
_cell.length_b   1.000
_cell.length_c   1.000
_cell.angle_alpha   90.00
_cell.angle_beta   90.00
_cell.angle_gamma   90.00
#
_symmetry.space_group_name_H-M   'P 1'
#
loop_
_entity.id
_entity.type
_entity.pdbx_description
1 polymer ?
#
loop_
_entity_poly.entity_id
_entity_poly.type
_entity_poly.pdbx_seq_one_letter_code
_entity_poly.pdbx_strand_id
1 'polypeptide(L)'
;MAADPLSIAASVLDVSAAGFKIAQSLYSIASSISSSSEEIRLFASDTDIFSHMLYSLSQTLESSPSTYSPRLLVTTEDAVKLCEQVLQPFERIIARLNPLLVRLKESERKLKQLG
;
A
#
# COMPACT_ATOMS: atom_id res chain seq x y z
N MET A 1 22.38 -18.11 5.13
CA MET A 1 22.27 -17.74 3.71
C MET A 1 22.33 -16.22 3.66
N ALA A 2 23.24 -15.64 2.88
CA ALA A 2 23.22 -14.20 2.65
C ALA A 2 22.01 -13.90 1.74
N ALA A 3 21.22 -12.88 2.11
CA ALA A 3 20.11 -12.44 1.29
C ALA A 3 20.65 -11.86 -0.03
N ASP A 4 20.11 -12.31 -1.15
CA ASP A 4 20.50 -11.81 -2.47
C ASP A 4 19.85 -10.43 -2.73
N PRO A 5 20.62 -9.42 -3.17
CA PRO A 5 20.10 -8.07 -3.42
C PRO A 5 18.91 -8.01 -4.38
N LEU A 6 18.87 -8.85 -5.42
CA LEU A 6 17.76 -8.87 -6.37
C LEU A 6 16.51 -9.48 -5.73
N SER A 7 16.68 -10.54 -4.94
CA SER A 7 15.59 -11.10 -4.14
C SER A 7 15.02 -10.06 -3.16
N ILE A 8 15.87 -9.30 -2.48
CA ILE A 8 15.40 -8.23 -1.58
C ILE A 8 14.71 -7.13 -2.37
N ALA A 9 15.25 -6.72 -3.52
CA ALA A 9 14.64 -5.69 -4.35
C ALA A 9 13.23 -6.10 -4.81
N ALA A 10 13.05 -7.35 -5.22
CA ALA A 10 11.75 -7.90 -5.56
C ALA A 10 10.77 -7.83 -4.38
N SER A 11 11.21 -8.21 -3.16
CA SER A 11 10.35 -8.10 -1.97
C SER A 11 10.02 -6.64 -1.61
N VAL A 12 10.97 -5.71 -1.76
CA VAL A 12 10.69 -4.27 -1.60
C VAL A 12 9.66 -3.78 -2.62
N LEU A 13 9.77 -4.24 -3.88
CA LEU A 13 8.84 -3.90 -4.94
C LEU A 13 7.43 -4.46 -4.67
N ASP A 14 7.32 -5.68 -4.16
CA ASP A 14 6.04 -6.28 -3.79
C ASP A 14 5.33 -5.47 -2.69
N VAL A 15 6.07 -5.06 -1.64
CA VAL A 15 5.53 -4.19 -0.58
C VAL A 15 5.13 -2.83 -1.13
N SER A 16 5.94 -2.23 -2.01
CA SER A 16 5.60 -0.98 -2.68
C SER A 16 4.29 -1.09 -3.46
N ALA A 17 4.12 -2.16 -4.24
CA ALA A 17 2.91 -2.42 -5.00
C ALA A 17 1.68 -2.65 -4.10
N ALA A 18 1.85 -3.33 -2.96
CA ALA A 18 0.79 -3.50 -1.97
C ALA A 18 0.37 -2.14 -1.36
N GLY A 19 1.34 -1.32 -0.96
CA GLY A 19 1.10 0.03 -0.44
C GLY A 19 0.35 0.91 -1.44
N PHE A 20 0.73 0.86 -2.72
CA PHE A 20 0.07 1.62 -3.78
C PHE A 20 -1.41 1.22 -3.95
N LYS A 21 -1.71 -0.09 -3.91
CA LYS A 21 -3.10 -0.60 -3.97
C LYS A 21 -3.92 -0.16 -2.75
N ILE A 22 -3.30 -0.12 -1.57
CA ILE A 22 -3.92 0.37 -0.34
C ILE A 22 -4.25 1.86 -0.47
N ALA A 23 -3.30 2.68 -0.90
CA ALA A 23 -3.48 4.11 -1.12
C ALA A 23 -4.65 4.39 -2.08
N GLN A 24 -4.69 3.71 -3.23
CA GLN A 24 -5.80 3.83 -4.19
C GLN A 24 -7.16 3.47 -3.58
N SER A 25 -7.20 2.40 -2.80
CA SER A 25 -8.43 1.96 -2.15
C SER A 25 -8.90 2.98 -1.12
N LEU A 26 -7.98 3.56 -0.34
CA LEU A 26 -8.29 4.61 0.62
C LEU A 26 -8.80 5.89 -0.06
N TYR A 27 -8.22 6.29 -1.20
CA TYR A 27 -8.76 7.39 -2.00
C TYR A 27 -10.19 7.11 -2.48
N SER A 28 -10.47 5.89 -2.94
CA SER A 28 -11.81 5.46 -3.33
C SER A 28 -12.79 5.50 -2.16
N ILE A 29 -12.37 5.02 -0.98
CA ILE A 29 -13.16 5.09 0.27
C ILE A 29 -13.46 6.56 0.62
N ALA A 30 -12.44 7.43 0.62
CA ALA A 30 -12.60 8.84 0.94
C ALA A 30 -13.52 9.58 -0.05
N SER A 31 -13.55 9.18 -1.32
CA SER A 31 -14.50 9.73 -2.30
C SER A 31 -15.95 9.30 -2.06
N SER A 32 -16.16 8.25 -1.27
CA SER A 32 -17.46 7.59 -1.07
C SER A 32 -18.14 7.98 0.24
N ILE A 33 -17.44 8.61 1.18
CA ILE A 33 -17.97 9.00 2.48
C ILE A 33 -17.77 10.50 2.71
N SER A 34 -18.71 11.21 3.32
CA SER A 34 -18.60 12.66 3.53
C SER A 34 -17.84 13.03 4.80
N SER A 35 -18.06 12.31 5.92
CA SER A 35 -17.68 12.77 7.26
C SER A 35 -16.22 12.58 7.66
N SER A 36 -15.45 11.73 6.98
CA SER A 36 -14.05 11.41 7.35
C SER A 36 -13.13 11.38 6.14
N SER A 37 -13.52 12.07 5.07
CA SER A 37 -12.85 11.97 3.79
C SER A 37 -11.49 12.66 3.77
N GLU A 38 -11.27 13.67 4.62
CA GLU A 38 -9.99 14.38 4.71
C GLU A 38 -8.90 13.53 5.37
N GLU A 39 -9.16 12.97 6.55
CA GLU A 39 -8.20 12.10 7.27
C GLU A 39 -7.83 10.87 6.45
N ILE A 40 -8.82 10.24 5.77
CA ILE A 40 -8.55 9.09 4.90
C ILE A 40 -7.74 9.50 3.66
N ARG A 41 -7.95 10.70 3.10
CA ARG A 41 -7.13 11.23 2.00
C ARG A 41 -5.70 11.50 2.43
N LEU A 42 -5.50 12.05 3.63
CA LEU A 42 -4.16 12.26 4.19
C LEU A 42 -3.44 10.91 4.35
N PHE A 43 -4.11 9.93 4.96
CA PHE A 43 -3.53 8.61 5.13
C PHE A 43 -3.26 7.89 3.80
N ALA A 44 -4.14 8.05 2.81
CA ALA A 44 -3.90 7.57 1.44
C ALA A 44 -2.66 8.20 0.82
N SER A 45 -2.49 9.52 0.99
CA SER A 45 -1.34 10.28 0.51
C SER A 45 -0.04 9.82 1.17
N ASP A 46 -0.03 9.65 2.49
CA ASP A 46 1.15 9.17 3.22
C ASP A 46 1.54 7.77 2.76
N THR A 47 0.55 6.89 2.56
CA THR A 47 0.78 5.53 2.04
C THR A 47 1.32 5.54 0.62
N ASP A 48 0.83 6.45 -0.25
CA ASP A 48 1.32 6.60 -1.62
C ASP A 48 2.77 7.10 -1.68
N ILE A 49 3.10 8.13 -0.89
CA ILE A 49 4.47 8.65 -0.75
C ILE A 49 5.40 7.55 -0.26
N PHE A 50 4.98 6.81 0.77
CA PHE A 50 5.73 5.68 1.30
C PHE A 50 5.97 4.59 0.25
N SER A 51 4.97 4.28 -0.55
CA SER A 51 5.06 3.29 -1.62
C SER A 51 6.06 3.71 -2.71
N HIS A 52 6.06 4.99 -3.10
CA HIS A 52 7.04 5.55 -4.05
C HIS A 52 8.48 5.51 -3.51
N MET A 53 8.67 5.73 -2.21
CA MET A 53 9.98 5.61 -1.57
C MET A 53 10.48 4.16 -1.63
N LEU A 54 9.63 3.18 -1.32
CA LEU A 54 9.97 1.76 -1.45
C LEU A 54 10.26 1.38 -2.90
N TYR A 55 9.48 1.87 -3.86
CA TYR A 55 9.76 1.66 -5.28
C TYR A 55 11.17 2.16 -5.64
N SER A 56 11.51 3.38 -5.24
CA SER A 56 12.83 3.96 -5.49
C SER A 56 13.96 3.15 -4.83
N LEU A 57 13.72 2.60 -3.64
CA LEU A 57 14.65 1.69 -2.98
C LEU A 57 14.84 0.39 -3.77
N SER A 58 13.75 -0.23 -4.28
CA SER A 58 13.85 -1.43 -5.11
C SER A 58 14.71 -1.20 -6.35
N GLN A 59 14.47 -0.09 -7.06
CA GLN A 59 15.24 0.30 -8.24
C GLN A 59 16.71 0.53 -7.94
N THR A 60 17.00 1.11 -6.76
CA THR A 60 18.38 1.28 -6.30
C THR A 60 19.05 -0.09 -6.11
N LEU A 61 18.41 -1.00 -5.38
CA LEU A 61 18.93 -2.35 -5.10
C LEU A 61 19.15 -3.17 -6.38
N GLU A 62 18.26 -3.05 -7.37
CA GLU A 62 18.40 -3.67 -8.70
C GLU A 62 19.58 -3.12 -9.49
N SER A 63 19.87 -1.82 -9.35
CA SER A 63 20.87 -1.12 -10.18
C SER A 63 22.32 -1.35 -9.74
N SER A 64 22.58 -1.83 -8.52
CA SER A 64 23.96 -2.05 -8.03
C SER A 64 24.10 -3.26 -7.09
N PRO A 65 23.69 -4.47 -7.52
CA PRO A 65 23.58 -5.63 -6.64
C PRO A 65 24.92 -6.03 -6.00
N SER A 66 26.06 -5.83 -6.66
CA SER A 66 27.38 -6.20 -6.13
C SER A 66 27.96 -5.24 -5.08
N THR A 67 27.28 -4.13 -4.77
CA THR A 67 27.88 -3.02 -4.01
C THR A 67 27.42 -2.97 -2.54
N TYR A 68 26.44 -3.79 -2.15
CA TYR A 68 25.81 -3.68 -0.84
C TYR A 68 26.45 -4.56 0.23
N SER A 69 26.65 -3.98 1.42
CA SER A 69 27.11 -4.75 2.57
C SER A 69 26.04 -5.77 3.02
N PRO A 70 26.44 -6.95 3.53
CA PRO A 70 25.49 -7.93 4.05
C PRO A 70 24.57 -7.37 5.16
N ARG A 71 25.10 -6.47 6.00
CA ARG A 71 24.33 -5.83 7.07
C ARG A 71 23.21 -4.95 6.54
N LEU A 72 23.46 -4.21 5.46
CA LEU A 72 22.45 -3.40 4.80
C LEU A 72 21.33 -4.30 4.27
N LEU A 73 21.69 -5.37 3.56
CA LEU A 73 20.73 -6.33 2.99
C LEU A 73 19.82 -6.95 4.05
N VAL A 74 20.39 -7.40 5.18
CA VAL A 74 19.61 -7.92 6.32
C VAL A 74 18.68 -6.85 6.90
N THR A 75 19.18 -5.63 7.08
CA THR A 75 18.38 -4.53 7.64
C THR A 75 17.22 -4.15 6.71
N THR A 76 17.46 -4.18 5.39
CA THR A 76 16.42 -3.94 4.39
C THR A 76 15.38 -5.07 4.39
N GLU A 77 15.81 -6.33 4.46
CA GLU A 77 14.91 -7.47 4.54
C GLU A 77 14.02 -7.42 5.80
N ASP A 78 14.59 -7.07 6.95
CA ASP A 78 13.82 -6.89 8.19
C ASP A 78 12.84 -5.71 8.08
N ALA A 79 13.23 -4.60 7.44
CA ALA A 79 12.34 -3.49 7.18
C ALA A 79 11.18 -3.89 6.28
N VAL A 80 11.41 -4.67 5.21
CA VAL A 80 10.37 -5.20 4.32
C VAL A 80 9.34 -6.01 5.11
N LYS A 81 9.79 -6.93 5.98
CA LYS A 81 8.90 -7.73 6.84
C LYS A 81 8.04 -6.87 7.75
N LEU A 82 8.61 -5.82 8.33
CA LEU A 82 7.86 -4.86 9.14
C LEU A 82 6.82 -4.10 8.32
N CYS A 83 7.16 -3.70 7.09
CA CYS A 83 6.22 -3.05 6.19
C CYS A 83 5.05 -3.97 5.84
N GLU A 84 5.31 -5.24 5.50
CA GLU A 84 4.26 -6.23 5.25
C GLU A 84 3.31 -6.37 6.45
N GLN A 85 3.88 -6.46 7.67
CA GLN A 85 3.08 -6.54 8.90
C GLN A 85 2.21 -5.31 9.13
N VAL A 86 2.71 -4.11 8.79
CA VAL A 86 1.96 -2.86 8.89
C VAL A 86 0.86 -2.80 7.83
N LEU A 87 1.11 -3.24 6.60
CA LEU A 87 0.15 -3.17 5.49
C LEU A 87 -0.98 -4.21 5.59
N GLN A 88 -0.72 -5.40 6.12
CA GLN A 88 -1.69 -6.50 6.21
C GLN A 88 -3.02 -6.15 6.91
N PRO A 89 -3.04 -5.46 8.07
CA PRO A 89 -4.29 -4.99 8.68
C PRO A 89 -5.11 -4.10 7.75
N PHE A 90 -4.47 -3.21 6.99
CA PHE A 90 -5.16 -2.30 6.07
C PHE A 90 -5.80 -3.05 4.91
N GLU A 91 -5.09 -4.02 4.31
CA GLU A 91 -5.65 -4.88 3.26
C GLU A 91 -6.92 -5.59 3.75
N ARG A 92 -6.90 -6.13 4.97
CA ARG A 92 -8.07 -6.80 5.57
C ARG A 92 -9.24 -5.83 5.81
N ILE A 93 -8.96 -4.61 6.25
CA ILE A 93 -9.98 -3.59 6.47
C ILE A 93 -10.60 -3.17 5.12
N ILE A 94 -9.77 -2.84 4.13
CA ILE A 94 -10.20 -2.44 2.79
C ILE A 94 -11.03 -3.54 2.13
N ALA A 95 -10.59 -4.80 2.21
CA ALA A 95 -11.32 -5.94 1.66
C ALA A 95 -12.73 -6.09 2.25
N ARG A 96 -12.93 -5.68 3.52
CA ARG A 96 -14.23 -5.67 4.18
C ARG A 96 -15.06 -4.42 3.85
N LEU A 97 -14.43 -3.26 3.74
CA LEU A 97 -15.11 -1.98 3.50
C LEU A 97 -15.56 -1.82 2.05
N ASN A 98 -14.75 -2.24 1.07
CA ASN A 98 -15.05 -2.04 -0.35
C ASN A 98 -16.43 -2.59 -0.76
N PRO A 99 -16.81 -3.84 -0.42
CA PRO A 99 -18.14 -4.36 -0.76
C PRO A 99 -19.29 -3.57 -0.11
N LEU A 100 -19.09 -3.05 1.10
CA LEU A 100 -20.09 -2.26 1.82
C LEU A 100 -20.32 -0.91 1.15
N LEU A 101 -19.24 -0.25 0.73
CA LEU A 101 -19.32 1.02 0.00
C LEU A 101 -19.98 0.87 -1.37
N VAL A 102 -19.72 -0.24 -2.08
CA VAL A 102 -20.41 -0.54 -3.34
C VAL A 102 -21.91 -0.66 -3.11
N ARG A 103 -22.33 -1.45 -2.10
CA ARG A 103 -23.75 -1.61 -1.74
C ARG A 103 -24.41 -0.31 -1.32
N LEU A 104 -23.70 0.55 -0.58
CA LEU A 104 -24.19 1.86 -0.19
C LEU A 104 -24.45 2.75 -1.40
N LYS A 105 -23.47 2.86 -2.31
CA LYS A 105 -23.61 3.64 -3.57
C LYS A 105 -24.76 3.14 -4.43
N GLU A 106 -24.94 1.83 -4.56
CA GLU A 106 -26.07 1.25 -5.30
C GLU A 106 -27.42 1.59 -4.66
N SER A 107 -27.49 1.56 -3.33
CA SER A 107 -28.70 1.89 -2.58
C SER A 107 -29.07 3.36 -2.73
N GLU A 108 -28.10 4.27 -2.61
CA GLU A 108 -28.29 5.70 -2.85
C GLU A 108 -28.76 5.98 -4.28
N ARG A 109 -28.18 5.30 -5.27
CA ARG A 109 -28.59 5.45 -6.68
C ARG A 109 -30.03 5.01 -6.89
N LYS A 110 -30.46 3.89 -6.30
CA LYS A 110 -31.85 3.41 -6.37
C LYS A 110 -32.82 4.41 -5.73
N LEU A 111 -32.49 4.95 -4.57
CA LEU A 111 -33.32 5.97 -3.90
C LEU A 111 -33.49 7.21 -4.77
N LYS A 112 -32.42 7.70 -5.41
CA LYS A 112 -32.47 8.84 -6.34
C LYS A 112 -33.27 8.58 -7.62
N GLN A 113 -33.53 7.32 -7.98
CA GLN A 113 -34.34 6.95 -9.16
C GLN A 113 -35.84 6.81 -8.84
N LEU A 114 -36.19 6.73 -7.55
CA LEU A 114 -37.55 6.53 -7.07
C LEU A 114 -38.23 7.83 -6.61
N GLY A 115 -37.47 8.92 -6.45
CA GLY A 115 -37.98 10.26 -6.18
C GLY A 115 -37.91 11.13 -7.42
#